data_AF-A0A7X5N395-F1
#
_entry.id   AF-A0A7X5N395-F1
#
_cell.length_a   1.000
_cell.length_b   1.000
_cell.length_c   1.000
_cell.angle_alpha   90.00
_cell.angle_beta   90.00
_cell.angle_gamma   90.00
#
_symmetry.space_group_name_H-M   'P 1'
#
loop_
_entity.id
_entity.type
_entity.pdbx_description
1 polymer ?
#
loop_
_entity_poly.entity_id
_entity_poly.type
_entity_poly.pdbx_seq_one_letter_code
_entity_poly.pdbx_strand_id
1 'polypeptide(L)'
;KRIIRTIYSSPSTHGAALVAGVLTSPELRDLWEQELTEMRERIHALRAGLVEKLATLGSPEFEFIQRQAGMFSYSGLTRTQVDRLREEFAIYAVGTGRICVAAL
;
A
#
# COMPACT_ATOMS: atom_id res chain seq x y z
N LYS A 1 29.47 -2.82 -13.82
CA LYS A 1 29.57 -4.18 -14.41
C LYS A 1 30.33 -5.20 -13.54
N ARG A 2 31.48 -4.86 -12.92
CA ARG A 2 32.30 -5.82 -12.14
C ARG A 2 31.54 -6.50 -10.97
N ILE A 3 30.74 -5.74 -10.22
CA ILE A 3 29.99 -6.21 -9.03
C ILE A 3 28.91 -7.25 -9.39
N ILE A 4 28.10 -6.99 -10.43
CA ILE A 4 27.00 -7.87 -10.85
C ILE A 4 27.53 -9.24 -11.28
N ARG A 5 28.61 -9.25 -12.07
CA ARG A 5 29.21 -10.47 -12.59
C ARG A 5 29.73 -11.38 -11.48
N THR A 6 30.25 -10.81 -10.39
CA THR A 6 30.81 -11.56 -9.26
C THR A 6 29.77 -12.01 -8.23
N ILE A 7 28.61 -11.34 -8.13
CA ILE A 7 27.57 -11.72 -7.15
C ILE A 7 26.61 -12.75 -7.75
N TYR A 8 26.05 -12.48 -8.93
CA TYR A 8 24.98 -13.31 -9.51
C TYR A 8 25.07 -13.43 -11.04
N SER A 9 26.23 -13.09 -11.63
CA SER A 9 26.50 -13.15 -13.06
C SER A 9 25.72 -12.15 -13.91
N SER A 10 24.41 -12.36 -14.08
CA SER A 10 23.52 -11.59 -14.94
C SER A 10 22.14 -11.47 -14.27
N PRO A 11 21.44 -10.32 -14.40
CA PRO A 11 20.11 -10.15 -13.82
C PRO A 11 19.05 -11.01 -14.53
N SER A 12 17.92 -11.24 -13.86
CA SER A 12 16.75 -11.89 -14.48
C SER A 12 16.20 -11.03 -15.63
N THR A 13 15.99 -11.64 -16.79
CA THR A 13 15.54 -10.95 -18.01
C THR A 13 14.04 -10.69 -18.02
N HIS A 14 13.23 -11.63 -17.52
CA HIS A 14 11.79 -11.63 -17.80
C HIS A 14 11.07 -10.38 -17.28
N GLY A 15 11.27 -10.01 -16.02
CA GLY A 15 10.64 -8.82 -15.44
C GLY A 15 11.11 -7.52 -16.11
N ALA A 16 12.40 -7.42 -16.44
CA ALA A 16 12.95 -6.26 -17.13
C ALA A 16 12.38 -6.13 -18.56
N ALA A 17 12.24 -7.25 -19.28
CA ALA A 17 11.65 -7.28 -20.61
C ALA A 17 10.16 -6.91 -20.59
N LEU A 18 9.39 -7.38 -19.59
CA LEU A 18 7.99 -7.01 -19.42
C LEU A 18 7.83 -5.50 -19.17
N VAL A 19 8.57 -4.95 -18.21
CA VAL A 19 8.52 -3.51 -17.92
C VAL A 19 8.94 -2.68 -19.14
N ALA A 20 10.02 -3.08 -19.82
CA ALA A 20 10.44 -2.41 -21.06
C ALA A 20 9.34 -2.48 -22.13
N GLY A 21 8.70 -3.63 -22.32
CA GLY A 21 7.61 -3.81 -23.28
C GLY A 21 6.42 -2.88 -23.00
N VAL A 22 5.99 -2.78 -21.74
CA VAL A 22 4.91 -1.86 -21.32
C VAL A 22 5.32 -0.40 -21.56
N LEU A 23 6.49 0.01 -21.09
CA LEU A 23 6.90 1.42 -21.11
C LEU A 23 7.30 1.95 -22.50
N THR A 24 7.64 1.07 -23.45
CA THR A 24 8.04 1.45 -24.81
C THR A 24 6.91 1.40 -25.83
N SER A 25 5.77 0.78 -25.49
CA SER A 25 4.54 0.84 -26.28
C SER A 25 3.64 1.96 -25.74
N PRO A 26 3.30 2.99 -26.55
CA PRO A 26 2.41 4.06 -26.12
C PRO A 26 1.07 3.54 -25.59
N GLU A 27 0.47 2.58 -26.30
CA GLU A 27 -0.83 1.98 -25.94
C GLU A 27 -0.77 1.24 -24.60
N LEU A 28 0.27 0.43 -24.36
CA LEU A 28 0.41 -0.33 -23.12
C LEU A 28 0.78 0.57 -21.94
N ARG A 29 1.56 1.62 -22.20
CA ARG A 29 1.91 2.61 -21.19
C ARG A 29 0.68 3.37 -20.73
N ASP A 30 -0.15 3.83 -21.65
CA ASP A 30 -1.37 4.57 -21.32
C ASP A 30 -2.33 3.70 -20.49
N LEU A 31 -2.51 2.43 -20.87
CA LEU A 31 -3.29 1.46 -20.09
C LEU A 31 -2.71 1.26 -18.68
N TRP A 32 -1.41 1.06 -18.56
CA TRP A 32 -0.75 0.87 -17.27
C TRP A 32 -0.84 2.11 -16.37
N GLU A 33 -0.67 3.31 -16.92
CA GLU A 33 -0.79 4.57 -16.17
C GLU A 33 -2.24 4.80 -15.70
N GLN A 34 -3.24 4.41 -16.51
CA GLN A 34 -4.64 4.43 -16.13
C GLN A 34 -4.92 3.46 -14.97
N GLU A 35 -4.56 2.18 -15.10
CA GLU A 35 -4.79 1.19 -14.05
C GLU A 35 -4.08 1.58 -12.73
N LEU A 36 -2.85 2.08 -12.83
CA LEU A 36 -2.10 2.56 -11.66
C LEU A 36 -2.78 3.77 -11.00
N THR A 37 -3.38 4.65 -11.80
CA THR A 37 -4.15 5.81 -11.32
C THR A 37 -5.40 5.35 -10.58
N GLU A 38 -6.17 4.42 -11.15
CA GLU A 38 -7.36 3.86 -10.51
C GLU A 38 -7.02 3.18 -9.17
N MET A 39 -5.93 2.41 -9.12
CA MET A 39 -5.44 1.80 -7.88
C MET A 39 -5.07 2.83 -6.83
N ARG A 40 -4.41 3.93 -7.22
CA ARG A 40 -4.05 5.04 -6.33
C ARG A 40 -5.30 5.73 -5.79
N GLU A 41 -6.26 6.03 -6.65
CA GLU A 41 -7.52 6.69 -6.28
C GLU A 41 -8.34 5.82 -5.32
N ARG A 42 -8.41 4.50 -5.55
CA ARG A 42 -9.03 3.55 -4.63
C ARG A 42 -8.40 3.62 -3.23
N ILE A 43 -7.07 3.68 -3.13
CA ILE A 43 -6.38 3.81 -1.84
C ILE A 43 -6.74 5.13 -1.16
N HIS A 44 -6.80 6.25 -1.89
CA HIS A 44 -7.20 7.53 -1.32
C HIS A 44 -8.66 7.51 -0.81
N ALA A 45 -9.57 6.89 -1.56
CA ALA A 45 -10.96 6.73 -1.15
C ALA A 45 -11.10 5.87 0.12
N LEU A 46 -10.37 4.76 0.22
CA LEU A 46 -10.34 3.91 1.42
C LEU A 46 -9.81 4.68 2.65
N ARG A 47 -8.78 5.53 2.47
CA ARG A 47 -8.27 6.40 3.56
C ARG A 47 -9.34 7.39 4.01
N ALA A 48 -9.97 8.09 3.08
CA ALA A 48 -11.00 9.08 3.37
C ALA A 48 -12.18 8.44 4.10
N GLY A 49 -12.68 7.31 3.60
CA GLY A 49 -13.80 6.59 4.21
C GLY A 49 -13.50 6.06 5.61
N LEU A 50 -12.27 5.58 5.86
CA LEU A 50 -11.85 5.16 7.21
C LEU A 50 -11.82 6.35 8.18
N VAL A 51 -11.19 7.46 7.79
CA VAL A 51 -11.07 8.66 8.62
C VAL A 51 -12.45 9.27 8.90
N GLU A 52 -13.31 9.38 7.89
CA GLU A 52 -14.68 9.86 8.05
C GLU A 52 -15.46 9.01 9.06
N LYS A 53 -15.46 7.69 8.90
CA LYS A 53 -16.14 6.77 9.83
C LYS A 53 -15.61 6.90 11.25
N LEU A 54 -14.29 6.96 11.45
CA LEU A 54 -13.70 7.13 12.77
C LEU A 54 -14.08 8.48 13.40
N ALA A 55 -14.08 9.57 12.62
CA ALA A 55 -14.51 10.87 13.09
C ALA A 55 -15.98 10.86 13.52
N THR A 56 -16.88 10.22 12.76
CA THR A 56 -18.30 10.08 13.13
C THR A 56 -18.52 9.27 14.41
N LEU A 57 -17.59 8.35 14.72
CA LEU A 57 -17.61 7.54 15.94
C LEU A 57 -16.90 8.21 17.14
N GLY A 58 -16.45 9.46 16.99
CA GLY A 58 -15.83 10.23 18.07
C GLY A 58 -14.30 10.10 18.17
N SER A 59 -13.64 9.62 17.12
CA SER A 59 -12.17 9.50 17.04
C SER A 59 -11.56 10.36 15.91
N PRO A 60 -11.69 11.70 15.96
CA PRO A 60 -11.17 12.60 14.92
C PRO A 60 -9.64 12.66 14.87
N GLU A 61 -8.93 12.22 15.92
CA GLU A 61 -7.47 12.22 16.02
C GLU A 61 -6.78 11.35 14.95
N PHE A 62 -7.51 10.49 14.26
CA PHE A 62 -7.00 9.63 13.17
C PHE A 62 -6.90 10.33 11.81
N GLU A 63 -7.19 11.64 11.71
CA GLU A 63 -7.11 12.43 10.46
C GLU A 63 -5.77 12.28 9.73
N PHE A 64 -4.67 12.06 10.46
CA PHE A 64 -3.34 11.88 9.89
C PHE A 64 -3.25 10.70 8.89
N ILE A 65 -4.12 9.69 8.99
CA ILE A 65 -4.16 8.55 8.05
C ILE A 65 -4.46 9.04 6.63
N GLN A 66 -5.28 10.08 6.47
CA GLN A 66 -5.60 10.64 5.16
C GLN A 66 -4.42 11.40 4.55
N ARG A 67 -3.51 11.95 5.37
CA ARG A 67 -2.33 12.69 4.92
C ARG A 67 -1.15 11.78 4.54
N GLN A 68 -1.18 10.51 4.97
CA GLN A 68 -0.17 9.52 4.61
C GLN A 68 -0.39 8.99 3.18
N ALA A 69 0.70 8.61 2.51
CA ALA A 69 0.69 8.09 1.15
C ALA A 69 1.15 6.63 1.08
N GLY A 70 0.78 5.95 -0.01
CA GLY A 70 1.14 4.55 -0.27
C GLY A 70 0.13 3.55 0.29
N MET A 71 0.48 2.26 0.22
CA MET A 71 -0.42 1.16 0.59
C MET A 71 -0.55 0.94 2.10
N PHE A 72 0.34 1.51 2.91
CA PHE A 72 0.43 1.23 4.34
C PHE A 72 0.21 2.49 5.17
N SER A 73 -0.24 2.27 6.40
CA SER A 73 -0.29 3.30 7.42
C SER A 73 0.14 2.74 8.76
N TYR A 74 0.77 3.57 9.58
CA TYR A 74 0.85 3.34 11.01
C TYR A 74 -0.40 3.92 11.63
N SER A 75 -1.28 3.07 12.18
CA SER A 75 -2.56 3.49 12.77
C SER A 75 -2.40 4.19 14.13
N GLY A 76 -1.23 4.10 14.76
CA GLY A 76 -1.03 4.58 16.13
C GLY A 76 -1.55 3.63 17.21
N LEU A 77 -2.13 2.48 16.82
CA LEU A 77 -2.55 1.46 17.77
C LEU A 77 -1.34 0.84 18.48
N THR A 78 -1.46 0.68 19.78
CA THR A 78 -0.49 -0.06 20.59
C THR A 78 -0.57 -1.56 20.30
N ARG A 79 0.47 -2.29 20.67
CA ARG A 79 0.49 -3.76 20.57
C ARG A 79 -0.74 -4.40 21.22
N THR A 80 -1.11 -3.95 22.43
CA THR A 80 -2.28 -4.44 23.16
C THR A 80 -3.59 -4.16 22.41
N GLN A 81 -3.74 -2.98 21.80
CA GLN A 81 -4.92 -2.67 20.98
C GLN A 81 -4.97 -3.52 19.71
N VAL A 82 -3.83 -3.82 19.08
CA VAL A 82 -3.75 -4.74 17.93
C VAL A 82 -4.11 -6.17 18.35
N ASP A 83 -3.60 -6.65 19.47
CA ASP A 83 -3.92 -7.98 19.99
C ASP A 83 -5.42 -8.10 20.27
N ARG A 84 -6.03 -7.06 20.84
CA ARG A 84 -7.48 -6.99 21.06
C ARG A 84 -8.28 -7.00 19.75
N LEU A 85 -7.86 -6.24 18.72
CA LEU A 85 -8.49 -6.27 17.39
C LEU A 85 -8.50 -7.69 16.79
N ARG A 86 -7.41 -8.42 16.97
CA ARG A 86 -7.29 -9.81 16.50
C ARG A 86 -8.19 -10.76 17.29
N GLU A 87 -8.18 -10.66 18.62
CA GLU A 87 -8.85 -11.63 19.50
C GLU A 87 -10.37 -11.41 19.57
N GLU A 88 -10.81 -10.16 19.62
CA GLU A 88 -12.23 -9.83 19.76
C GLU A 88 -12.94 -9.63 18.40
N PHE A 89 -12.21 -9.20 17.37
CA PHE A 89 -12.82 -8.78 16.09
C PHE A 89 -12.25 -9.49 14.86
N ALA A 90 -11.28 -10.40 15.03
CA ALA A 90 -10.59 -11.10 13.92
C ALA A 90 -9.97 -10.16 12.87
N ILE A 91 -9.58 -8.94 13.27
CA ILE A 91 -8.88 -7.98 12.42
C ILE A 91 -7.38 -8.06 12.70
N TYR A 92 -6.61 -8.50 11.71
CA TYR A 92 -5.17 -8.74 11.85
C TYR A 92 -4.36 -7.55 11.32
N ALA A 93 -3.59 -6.94 12.21
CA ALA A 93 -2.60 -5.90 11.86
C ALA A 93 -1.20 -6.33 12.33
N VAL A 94 -0.15 -5.66 11.83
CA VAL A 94 1.20 -5.87 12.36
C VAL A 94 1.25 -5.28 13.78
N GLY A 95 1.90 -5.97 14.71
CA GLY A 95 1.98 -5.55 16.12
C GLY A 95 2.59 -4.16 16.37
N THR A 96 3.20 -3.54 15.36
CA THR A 96 3.67 -2.14 15.36
C THR A 96 2.56 -1.12 15.04
N GLY A 97 1.32 -1.58 14.85
CA GLY A 97 0.20 -0.75 14.38
C GLY A 97 0.20 -0.52 12.87
N ARG A 98 1.06 -1.20 12.09
CA ARG A 98 1.04 -1.07 10.62
C ARG A 98 -0.15 -1.83 10.03
N ILE A 99 -0.99 -1.11 9.28
CA ILE A 99 -2.12 -1.65 8.52
C ILE A 99 -1.87 -1.55 7.00
N CYS A 100 -2.44 -2.48 6.23
CA CYS A 100 -2.50 -2.41 4.78
C CYS A 100 -3.82 -1.74 4.37
N VAL A 101 -3.76 -0.48 3.94
CA VAL A 101 -4.93 0.29 3.53
C VAL A 101 -5.57 -0.28 2.27
N ALA A 102 -4.77 -0.89 1.39
CA ALA A 102 -5.27 -1.51 0.16
C ALA A 102 -6.14 -2.76 0.37
N ALA A 103 -6.19 -3.27 1.61
CA ALA A 103 -6.91 -4.47 2.03
C ALA A 103 -8.09 -4.17 2.99
N LEU A 104 -8.45 -2.89 3.14
CA LEU A 104 -9.63 -2.45 3.89
C LEU A 104 -10.94 -2.76 3.16
#